data_AF-A0A9D5T8P6-F1
#
_entry.id   AF-A0A9D5T8P6-F1
#
_cell.length_a   1.000
_cell.length_b   1.000
_cell.length_c   1.000
_cell.angle_alpha   90.00
_cell.angle_beta   90.00
_cell.angle_gamma   90.00
#
_symmetry.space_group_name_H-M   'P 1'
#
loop_
_entity.id
_entity.type
_entity.pdbx_description
1 polymer ?
#
loop_
_entity_poly.entity_id
_entity_poly.type
_entity_poly.pdbx_seq_one_letter_code
_entity_poly.pdbx_strand_id
1 'polypeptide(L)'
;MERIQVLELLYNSISSAMSQCGFEPEYKEGMKKTGCPAYERSDAVVMDFSGDKGVTRFVFSDDRIHLLFAEKDAPRGDDAAFTRDTTYLFVLDEYTERDVKGIATEVNEYMTETFIVKKKTAVKTKNISTVSRAAAKSGALSYDPITFATKLTGIYPELKDELSRNIEEYGEFLCEEFFVSHANAFVERTIKENNPQKMKRLFNVISEIYEDGTNEVQSLIAVTVLGPVLQDAAVVQQVMPYLTDSMLEPVLAVAKKLRKSRSARLRLQNPPKYKPPKPKKPGLMERLMGGGTPGMPMQ
;
A
#
# COMPACT_ATOMS: atom_id res chain seq x y z
N MET A 1 -9.84 15.22 17.25
CA MET A 1 -10.45 13.94 17.67
C MET A 1 -9.50 13.31 18.68
N GLU A 2 -10.03 12.68 19.71
CA GLU A 2 -9.24 11.87 20.63
C GLU A 2 -9.17 10.41 20.15
N ARG A 3 -8.16 9.64 20.61
CA ARG A 3 -7.99 8.24 20.20
C ARG A 3 -9.23 7.39 20.50
N ILE A 4 -9.89 7.65 21.62
CA ILE A 4 -11.11 6.92 22.02
C ILE A 4 -12.27 7.22 21.08
N GLN A 5 -12.47 8.48 20.67
CA GLN A 5 -13.49 8.87 19.69
C GLN A 5 -13.25 8.20 18.34
N VAL A 6 -11.98 8.02 17.93
CA VAL A 6 -11.63 7.32 16.69
C VAL A 6 -12.04 5.84 16.76
N LEU A 7 -11.74 5.14 17.87
CA LEU A 7 -12.16 3.75 18.03
C LEU A 7 -13.68 3.60 18.20
N GLU A 8 -14.38 4.57 18.80
CA GLU A 8 -15.85 4.62 18.84
C GLU A 8 -16.47 4.72 17.44
N LEU A 9 -15.96 5.63 16.61
CA LEU A 9 -16.40 5.77 15.22
C LEU A 9 -16.09 4.52 14.38
N LEU A 10 -14.92 3.91 14.60
CA LEU A 10 -14.55 2.65 13.97
C LEU A 10 -15.50 1.53 14.40
N TYR A 11 -15.72 1.35 15.71
CA TYR A 11 -16.63 0.35 16.27
C TYR A 11 -18.03 0.44 15.67
N ASN A 12 -18.60 1.65 15.63
CA ASN A 12 -19.93 1.89 15.07
C ASN A 12 -20.03 1.49 13.59
N SER A 13 -18.90 1.46 12.87
CA SER A 13 -18.83 1.12 11.46
C SER A 13 -18.49 -0.36 11.19
N ILE A 14 -17.90 -1.08 12.15
CA ILE A 14 -17.42 -2.46 11.96
C ILE A 14 -18.19 -3.52 12.76
N SER A 15 -18.88 -3.14 13.85
CA SER A 15 -19.49 -4.10 14.79
C SER A 15 -20.38 -5.15 14.13
N SER A 16 -21.25 -4.74 13.19
CA SER A 16 -22.11 -5.66 12.45
C SER A 16 -21.34 -6.67 11.60
N ALA A 17 -20.25 -6.24 10.93
CA ALA A 17 -19.42 -7.12 10.14
C ALA A 17 -18.60 -8.09 11.00
N MET A 18 -18.11 -7.62 12.16
CA MET A 18 -17.42 -8.46 13.15
C MET A 18 -18.33 -9.59 13.63
N SER A 19 -19.57 -9.28 14.01
CA SER A 19 -20.57 -10.29 14.40
C SER A 19 -20.86 -11.29 13.28
N GLN A 20 -21.01 -10.83 12.04
CA GLN A 20 -21.17 -11.73 10.88
C GLN A 20 -19.96 -12.65 10.65
N CYS A 21 -18.76 -12.19 11.00
CA CYS A 21 -17.54 -12.98 10.93
C CYS A 21 -17.39 -13.96 12.11
N GLY A 22 -18.28 -13.89 13.11
CA GLY A 22 -18.30 -14.72 14.30
C GLY A 22 -17.51 -14.15 15.48
N PHE A 23 -17.33 -12.83 15.53
CA PHE A 23 -16.64 -12.12 16.62
C PHE A 23 -17.58 -11.14 17.31
N GLU A 24 -17.67 -11.23 18.64
CA GLU A 24 -18.50 -10.37 19.49
C GLU A 24 -17.61 -9.46 20.36
N PRO A 25 -18.05 -8.22 20.67
CA PRO A 25 -17.27 -7.28 21.47
C PRO A 25 -17.07 -7.76 22.92
N GLU A 26 -15.85 -7.64 23.43
CA GLU A 26 -15.53 -7.90 24.84
C GLU A 26 -15.58 -6.60 25.65
N TYR A 27 -16.46 -6.54 26.65
CA TYR A 27 -16.56 -5.42 27.58
C TYR A 27 -15.75 -5.70 28.85
N LYS A 28 -14.91 -4.75 29.27
CA LYS A 28 -14.20 -4.85 30.55
C LYS A 28 -15.17 -4.81 31.73
N GLU A 29 -14.72 -5.36 32.86
CA GLU A 29 -15.49 -5.36 34.10
C GLU A 29 -15.88 -3.92 34.48
N GLY A 30 -17.16 -3.72 34.81
CA GLY A 30 -17.73 -2.40 35.11
C GLY A 30 -18.19 -1.58 33.90
N MET A 31 -17.94 -2.01 32.66
CA MET A 31 -18.45 -1.33 31.47
C MET A 31 -19.90 -1.70 31.17
N LYS A 32 -20.68 -0.72 30.69
CA LYS A 32 -22.01 -0.99 30.14
C LYS A 32 -21.86 -1.81 28.87
N LYS A 33 -22.58 -2.94 28.79
CA LYS A 33 -22.63 -3.82 27.60
C LYS A 33 -23.47 -3.23 26.46
N THR A 34 -23.40 -1.92 26.27
CA THR A 34 -24.14 -1.14 25.29
C THR A 34 -23.22 -0.08 24.71
N GLY A 35 -22.94 -0.14 23.40
CA GLY A 35 -22.05 0.81 22.72
C GLY A 35 -20.62 0.28 22.54
N CYS A 36 -19.67 1.19 22.34
CA CYS A 36 -18.27 0.86 22.06
C CYS A 36 -17.59 0.21 23.28
N PRO A 37 -16.88 -0.93 23.12
CA PRO A 37 -16.14 -1.58 24.20
C PRO A 37 -14.72 -1.00 24.41
N ALA A 38 -14.38 0.11 23.74
CA ALA A 38 -13.02 0.66 23.79
C ALA A 38 -12.67 1.17 25.19
N TYR A 39 -11.44 0.90 25.62
CA TYR A 39 -10.91 1.30 26.92
C TYR A 39 -9.49 1.86 26.78
N GLU A 40 -9.13 2.79 27.64
CA GLU A 40 -7.75 3.28 27.75
C GLU A 40 -6.88 2.23 28.43
N ARG A 41 -5.69 2.00 27.87
CA ARG A 41 -4.66 1.12 28.43
C ARG A 41 -3.31 1.78 28.23
N SER A 42 -2.78 2.38 29.30
CA SER A 42 -1.51 3.10 29.29
C SER A 42 -1.52 4.23 28.24
N ASP A 43 -0.67 4.15 27.21
CA ASP A 43 -0.54 5.13 26.13
C ASP A 43 -1.37 4.75 24.89
N ALA A 44 -2.26 3.76 24.98
CA ALA A 44 -3.09 3.28 23.89
C ALA A 44 -4.58 3.28 24.25
N VAL A 45 -5.42 3.25 23.22
CA VAL A 45 -6.84 2.88 23.36
C VAL A 45 -7.04 1.53 22.68
N VAL A 46 -7.77 0.63 23.33
CA VAL A 46 -7.90 -0.77 22.94
C VAL A 46 -9.36 -1.18 22.86
N MET A 47 -9.70 -1.99 21.87
CA MET A 47 -11.02 -2.61 21.73
C MET A 47 -10.84 -4.08 21.34
N ASP A 48 -11.49 -4.97 22.07
CA ASP A 48 -11.35 -6.42 21.93
C ASP A 48 -12.65 -7.03 21.37
N PHE A 49 -12.49 -8.03 20.50
CA PHE A 49 -13.56 -8.90 20.03
C PHE A 49 -13.13 -10.36 20.18
N SER A 50 -14.06 -11.24 20.52
CA SER A 50 -13.80 -12.67 20.67
C SER A 50 -14.86 -13.54 20.03
N GLY A 51 -14.47 -14.74 19.65
CA GLY A 51 -15.35 -15.75 19.10
C GLY A 51 -14.69 -17.10 19.01
N ASP A 52 -15.34 -18.03 18.33
CA ASP A 52 -14.81 -19.39 18.16
C ASP A 52 -13.56 -19.44 17.28
N LYS A 53 -13.31 -18.39 16.50
CA LYS A 53 -12.15 -18.26 15.62
C LYS A 53 -10.94 -17.59 16.29
N GLY A 54 -11.05 -17.22 17.57
CA GLY A 54 -9.98 -16.59 18.33
C GLY A 54 -10.37 -15.20 18.86
N VAL A 55 -9.35 -14.36 19.07
CA VAL A 55 -9.49 -13.00 19.59
C VAL A 55 -8.93 -12.03 18.55
N THR A 56 -9.67 -10.97 18.30
CA THR A 56 -9.24 -9.85 17.47
C THR A 56 -9.18 -8.59 18.32
N ARG A 57 -8.10 -7.82 18.18
CA ARG A 57 -7.85 -6.62 18.99
C ARG A 57 -7.50 -5.44 18.10
N PHE A 58 -8.16 -4.32 18.36
CA PHE A 58 -7.78 -3.01 17.82
C PHE A 58 -6.98 -2.25 18.88
N VAL A 59 -5.80 -1.75 18.52
CA VAL A 59 -4.96 -0.91 19.38
C VAL A 59 -4.65 0.38 18.66
N PHE A 60 -5.07 1.52 19.21
CA PHE A 60 -4.64 2.82 18.74
C PHE A 60 -3.52 3.37 19.63
N SER A 61 -2.29 3.32 19.11
CA SER A 61 -1.08 3.88 19.71
C SER A 61 -0.21 4.54 18.63
N ASP A 62 0.56 5.57 18.99
CA ASP A 62 1.57 6.21 18.11
C ASP A 62 1.08 6.51 16.67
N ASP A 63 -0.03 7.25 16.55
CA ASP A 63 -0.67 7.61 15.26
C ASP A 63 -1.00 6.40 14.36
N ARG A 64 -1.20 5.22 14.95
CA ARG A 64 -1.49 3.97 14.24
C ARG A 64 -2.60 3.18 14.90
N ILE A 65 -3.49 2.63 14.07
CA ILE A 65 -4.49 1.66 14.49
C ILE A 65 -4.00 0.28 14.04
N HIS A 66 -3.66 -0.57 15.00
CA HIS A 66 -3.24 -1.95 14.76
C HIS A 66 -4.44 -2.90 14.88
N LEU A 67 -4.55 -3.82 13.93
CA LEU A 67 -5.42 -4.99 13.99
C LEU A 67 -4.56 -6.21 14.32
N LEU A 68 -4.87 -6.84 15.45
CA LEU A 68 -4.12 -7.93 16.08
C LEU A 68 -5.01 -9.17 16.19
N PHE A 69 -4.42 -10.36 16.07
CA PHE A 69 -5.10 -11.65 16.21
C PHE A 69 -4.38 -12.56 17.19
N ALA A 70 -5.14 -13.32 17.96
CA ALA A 70 -4.62 -14.36 18.84
C ALA A 70 -5.58 -15.55 18.92
N GLU A 71 -5.10 -16.65 19.48
CA GLU A 71 -5.95 -17.80 19.82
C GLU A 71 -6.97 -17.45 20.90
N LYS A 72 -8.05 -18.24 21.00
CA LYS A 72 -9.20 -17.97 21.88
C LYS A 72 -8.80 -17.81 23.35
N ASP A 73 -7.74 -18.45 23.80
CA ASP A 73 -7.30 -18.45 25.21
C ASP A 73 -6.07 -17.55 25.48
N ALA A 74 -5.63 -16.75 24.50
CA ALA A 74 -4.47 -15.88 24.65
C ALA A 74 -4.61 -14.84 25.78
N PRO A 75 -3.59 -14.58 26.61
CA PRO A 75 -3.70 -13.61 27.70
C PRO A 75 -4.04 -12.19 27.19
N ARG A 76 -5.16 -11.63 27.65
CA ARG A 76 -5.66 -10.31 27.19
C ARG A 76 -4.81 -9.13 27.70
N GLY A 77 -4.10 -9.32 28.80
CA GLY A 77 -3.23 -8.30 29.38
C GLY A 77 -1.91 -8.11 28.64
N ASP A 78 -1.53 -9.04 27.76
CA ASP A 78 -0.24 -9.08 27.10
C ASP A 78 -0.38 -9.11 25.58
N ASP A 79 0.06 -8.04 24.91
CA ASP A 79 0.02 -7.96 23.46
C ASP A 79 1.04 -8.89 22.78
N ALA A 80 2.04 -9.42 23.50
CA ALA A 80 3.00 -10.38 22.93
C ALA A 80 2.33 -11.71 22.54
N ALA A 81 1.16 -12.02 23.11
CA ALA A 81 0.37 -13.18 22.73
C ALA A 81 -0.43 -12.96 21.43
N PHE A 82 -0.38 -11.76 20.85
CA PHE A 82 -1.08 -11.41 19.62
C PHE A 82 -0.11 -11.25 18.45
N THR A 83 -0.52 -11.77 17.29
CA THR A 83 0.13 -11.49 16.02
C THR A 83 -0.48 -10.23 15.42
N ARG A 84 0.36 -9.26 15.05
CA ARG A 84 -0.08 -8.05 14.34
C ARG A 84 -0.32 -8.39 12.88
N ASP A 85 -1.57 -8.28 12.43
CA ASP A 85 -1.91 -8.54 11.05
C ASP A 85 -1.85 -7.25 10.22
N THR A 86 -2.66 -6.24 10.57
CA THR A 86 -2.79 -5.01 9.78
C THR A 86 -2.48 -3.78 10.63
N THR A 87 -1.95 -2.74 10.00
CA THR A 87 -1.71 -1.43 10.62
C THR A 87 -2.21 -0.33 9.70
N TYR A 88 -3.02 0.57 10.23
CA TYR A 88 -3.51 1.75 9.55
C TYR A 88 -2.86 2.99 10.15
N LEU A 89 -2.32 3.87 9.31
CA LEU A 89 -1.83 5.16 9.75
C LEU A 89 -3.01 6.11 10.00
N PHE A 90 -3.03 6.75 11.18
CA PHE A 90 -4.05 7.73 11.56
C PHE A 90 -3.44 8.81 12.46
N VAL A 91 -3.05 9.94 11.85
CA VAL A 91 -2.48 11.09 12.56
C VAL A 91 -3.63 11.99 13.05
N LEU A 92 -3.84 12.08 14.36
CA LEU A 92 -5.04 12.71 14.96
C LEU A 92 -5.31 14.15 14.46
N ASP A 93 -4.26 14.92 14.24
CA ASP A 93 -4.36 16.33 13.83
C ASP A 93 -4.56 16.52 12.32
N GLU A 94 -4.36 15.47 11.52
CA GLU A 94 -4.44 15.53 10.05
C GLU A 94 -5.64 14.74 9.49
N TYR A 95 -6.22 13.81 10.26
CA TYR A 95 -7.26 12.88 9.80
C TYR A 95 -8.65 13.24 10.34
N THR A 96 -9.66 12.91 9.54
CA THR A 96 -11.07 13.25 9.78
C THR A 96 -11.94 12.02 9.98
N GLU A 97 -13.21 12.20 10.37
CA GLU A 97 -14.17 11.11 10.48
C GLU A 97 -14.37 10.35 9.16
N ARG A 98 -14.19 11.03 8.02
CA ARG A 98 -14.22 10.40 6.69
C ARG A 98 -13.11 9.37 6.55
N ASP A 99 -11.92 9.65 7.08
CA ASP A 99 -10.80 8.73 7.03
C ASP A 99 -11.05 7.50 7.93
N VAL A 100 -11.71 7.68 9.08
CA VAL A 100 -12.15 6.55 9.93
C VAL A 100 -13.12 5.63 9.17
N LYS A 101 -14.06 6.19 8.42
CA LYS A 101 -14.98 5.42 7.57
C LYS A 101 -14.25 4.66 6.44
N GLY A 102 -13.18 5.25 5.90
CA GLY A 102 -12.28 4.58 4.95
C GLY A 102 -11.65 3.34 5.58
N ILE A 103 -11.01 3.49 6.73
CA ILE A 103 -10.41 2.38 7.50
C ILE A 103 -11.47 1.32 7.83
N ALA A 104 -12.66 1.73 8.30
CA ALA A 104 -13.74 0.80 8.61
C ALA A 104 -14.18 -0.02 7.38
N THR A 105 -14.24 0.60 6.21
CA THR A 105 -14.55 -0.10 4.96
C THR A 105 -13.50 -1.15 4.65
N GLU A 106 -12.22 -0.82 4.82
CA GLU A 106 -11.13 -1.78 4.61
C GLU A 106 -11.13 -2.92 5.61
N VAL A 107 -11.40 -2.63 6.89
CA VAL A 107 -11.55 -3.64 7.95
C VAL A 107 -12.71 -4.58 7.62
N ASN A 108 -13.87 -4.04 7.24
CA ASN A 108 -15.04 -4.85 6.89
C ASN A 108 -14.77 -5.79 5.70
N GLU A 109 -14.13 -5.27 4.64
CA GLU A 109 -13.70 -6.08 3.50
C GLU A 109 -12.71 -7.16 3.93
N TYR A 110 -11.67 -6.81 4.70
CA TYR A 110 -10.65 -7.73 5.16
C TYR A 110 -11.24 -8.85 6.03
N MET A 111 -12.07 -8.51 7.03
CA MET A 111 -12.70 -9.49 7.91
C MET A 111 -13.63 -10.43 7.12
N THR A 112 -14.41 -9.89 6.18
CA THR A 112 -15.30 -10.68 5.32
C THR A 112 -14.51 -11.62 4.40
N GLU A 113 -13.47 -11.13 3.72
CA GLU A 113 -12.62 -11.95 2.85
C GLU A 113 -11.91 -13.06 3.64
N THR A 114 -11.47 -12.77 4.87
CA THR A 114 -10.70 -13.72 5.70
C THR A 114 -11.60 -14.78 6.34
N PHE A 115 -12.77 -14.38 6.86
CA PHE A 115 -13.58 -15.23 7.73
C PHE A 115 -14.90 -15.71 7.12
N ILE A 116 -15.32 -15.15 5.99
CA ILE A 116 -16.57 -15.51 5.29
C ILE A 116 -16.29 -16.15 3.91
N VAL A 117 -15.23 -15.76 3.18
CA VAL A 117 -14.92 -16.31 1.84
C VAL A 117 -13.79 -17.36 1.88
N LYS A 118 -14.02 -18.54 1.27
CA LYS A 118 -12.97 -19.58 1.08
C LYS A 118 -12.09 -19.28 -0.16
N LYS A 119 -10.77 -19.28 0.07
CA LYS A 119 -9.59 -19.38 -0.84
C LYS A 119 -9.68 -18.66 -2.21
N LYS A 120 -8.87 -17.61 -2.37
CA LYS A 120 -8.40 -17.14 -3.69
C LYS A 120 -7.42 -18.17 -4.28
N THR A 121 -7.70 -18.61 -5.49
CA THR A 121 -6.82 -19.46 -6.31
C THR A 121 -5.59 -18.67 -6.75
N ALA A 122 -4.44 -19.34 -6.86
CA ALA A 122 -3.20 -18.77 -7.38
C ALA A 122 -3.42 -18.09 -8.74
N VAL A 123 -3.05 -16.81 -8.84
CA VAL A 123 -3.13 -16.02 -10.07
C VAL A 123 -2.02 -16.50 -11.00
N LYS A 124 -2.37 -16.89 -12.23
CA LYS A 124 -1.39 -17.17 -13.29
C LYS A 124 -0.64 -15.88 -13.61
N THR A 125 0.69 -15.92 -13.48
CA THR A 125 1.62 -14.86 -13.84
C THR A 125 1.33 -14.41 -15.27
N LYS A 126 0.80 -13.19 -15.44
CA LYS A 126 0.75 -12.55 -16.76
C LYS A 126 2.18 -12.27 -17.18
N ASN A 127 2.53 -12.55 -18.44
CA ASN A 127 3.80 -12.10 -19.01
C ASN A 127 3.90 -10.58 -18.83
N ILE A 128 4.85 -10.16 -18.00
CA ILE A 128 5.09 -8.76 -17.71
C ILE A 128 5.92 -8.19 -18.85
N SER A 129 5.30 -7.37 -19.69
CA SER A 129 5.94 -6.72 -20.84
C SER A 129 6.38 -5.31 -20.49
N THR A 130 7.64 -4.98 -20.74
CA THR A 130 8.15 -3.60 -20.66
C THR A 130 7.95 -2.86 -21.97
N VAL A 131 7.89 -1.53 -21.91
CA VAL A 131 7.81 -0.65 -23.07
C VAL A 131 9.19 -0.44 -23.67
N SER A 132 9.31 -0.65 -24.99
CA SER A 132 10.58 -0.41 -25.70
C SER A 132 10.82 1.08 -25.93
N ARG A 133 12.10 1.48 -26.07
CA ARG A 133 12.46 2.86 -26.39
C ARG A 133 11.87 3.36 -27.70
N ALA A 134 11.79 2.51 -28.71
CA ALA A 134 11.20 2.87 -30.00
C ALA A 134 9.71 3.18 -29.86
N ALA A 135 8.97 2.36 -29.12
CA ALA A 135 7.54 2.57 -28.86
C ALA A 135 7.28 3.83 -28.02
N ALA A 136 8.14 4.11 -27.03
CA ALA A 136 8.09 5.34 -26.24
C ALA A 136 8.33 6.59 -27.10
N LYS A 137 9.42 6.61 -27.86
CA LYS A 137 9.81 7.77 -28.68
C LYS A 137 8.88 8.03 -29.86
N SER A 138 8.19 7.02 -30.37
CA SER A 138 7.16 7.21 -31.40
C SER A 138 5.83 7.69 -30.82
N GLY A 139 5.69 7.77 -29.49
CA GLY A 139 4.41 8.05 -28.82
C GLY A 139 3.38 6.91 -28.92
N ALA A 140 3.80 5.71 -29.35
CA ALA A 140 2.89 4.58 -29.52
C ALA A 140 2.50 3.96 -28.16
N LEU A 141 3.43 3.99 -27.20
CA LEU A 141 3.24 3.62 -25.82
C LEU A 141 4.00 4.60 -24.93
N SER A 142 3.64 4.71 -23.67
CA SER A 142 4.40 5.49 -22.68
C SER A 142 5.06 4.55 -21.67
N TYR A 143 6.23 4.91 -21.16
CA TYR A 143 6.90 4.14 -20.13
C TYR A 143 6.04 4.01 -18.87
N ASP A 144 6.11 2.85 -18.24
CA ASP A 144 5.36 2.47 -17.05
C ASP A 144 6.30 2.12 -15.87
N PRO A 145 5.75 1.92 -14.65
CA PRO A 145 6.57 1.60 -13.49
C PRO A 145 7.47 0.38 -13.64
N ILE A 146 7.00 -0.67 -14.32
CA ILE A 146 7.80 -1.88 -14.51
C ILE A 146 8.95 -1.65 -15.49
N THR A 147 8.74 -0.84 -16.53
CA THR A 147 9.82 -0.45 -17.45
C THR A 147 10.88 0.36 -16.72
N PHE A 148 10.47 1.25 -15.80
CA PHE A 148 11.41 1.98 -14.95
C PHE A 148 12.24 1.05 -14.07
N ALA A 149 11.58 0.15 -13.32
CA ALA A 149 12.25 -0.84 -12.49
C ALA A 149 13.25 -1.68 -13.31
N THR A 150 12.83 -2.14 -14.49
CA THR A 150 13.68 -2.92 -15.40
C THR A 150 14.91 -2.13 -15.86
N LYS A 151 14.74 -0.85 -16.25
CA LYS A 151 15.89 0.00 -16.62
C LYS A 151 16.83 0.25 -15.44
N LEU A 152 16.31 0.36 -14.21
CA LEU A 152 17.13 0.46 -13.00
C LEU A 152 17.97 -0.79 -12.77
N THR A 153 17.46 -1.99 -13.09
CA THR A 153 18.29 -3.21 -13.01
C THR A 153 19.50 -3.20 -13.96
N GLY A 154 19.46 -2.37 -15.01
CA GLY A 154 20.60 -2.16 -15.91
C GLY A 154 21.71 -1.29 -15.32
N ILE A 155 21.43 -0.54 -14.24
CA ILE A 155 22.43 0.23 -13.49
C ILE A 155 22.77 -0.41 -12.14
N TYR A 156 21.82 -1.17 -11.56
CA TYR A 156 21.97 -1.94 -10.32
C TYR A 156 21.53 -3.40 -10.57
N PRO A 157 22.43 -4.27 -11.07
CA PRO A 157 22.10 -5.66 -11.37
C PRO A 157 21.52 -6.45 -10.19
N GLU A 158 21.84 -6.05 -8.96
CA GLU A 158 21.35 -6.63 -7.71
C GLU A 158 19.83 -6.54 -7.56
N LEU A 159 19.20 -5.58 -8.24
CA LEU A 159 17.75 -5.41 -8.20
C LEU A 159 16.99 -6.40 -9.08
N LYS A 160 17.67 -7.19 -9.93
CA LYS A 160 17.00 -8.15 -10.82
C LYS A 160 16.25 -9.22 -10.03
N ASP A 161 16.92 -9.79 -9.04
CA ASP A 161 16.35 -10.86 -8.24
C ASP A 161 15.17 -10.34 -7.39
N GLU A 162 15.27 -9.13 -6.85
CA GLU A 162 14.17 -8.49 -6.11
C GLU A 162 12.98 -8.17 -7.02
N LEU A 163 13.23 -7.74 -8.26
CA LEU A 163 12.17 -7.47 -9.22
C LEU A 163 11.40 -8.75 -9.55
N SER A 164 12.12 -9.85 -9.80
CA SER A 164 11.52 -11.16 -10.03
C SER A 164 10.73 -11.64 -8.81
N ARG A 165 11.28 -11.54 -7.60
CA ARG A 165 10.60 -11.91 -6.35
C ARG A 165 9.30 -11.14 -6.15
N ASN A 166 9.31 -9.82 -6.32
CA ASN A 166 8.12 -8.99 -6.19
C ASN A 166 6.99 -9.45 -7.12
N ILE A 167 7.32 -9.74 -8.38
CA ILE A 167 6.36 -10.23 -9.37
C ILE A 167 5.83 -11.62 -9.01
N GLU A 168 6.70 -12.52 -8.57
CA GLU A 168 6.33 -13.88 -8.19
C GLU A 168 5.42 -13.91 -6.95
N GLU A 169 5.71 -13.07 -5.96
CA GLU A 169 4.96 -12.98 -4.71
C GLU A 169 3.56 -12.39 -4.93
N TYR A 170 3.45 -11.31 -5.70
CA TYR A 170 2.19 -10.58 -5.86
C TYR A 170 1.40 -10.97 -7.12
N GLY A 171 2.00 -11.75 -8.04
CA GLY A 171 1.41 -12.15 -9.32
C GLY A 171 1.38 -11.05 -10.40
N GLU A 172 1.75 -9.83 -10.01
CA GLU A 172 1.97 -8.65 -10.86
C GLU A 172 3.02 -7.75 -10.20
N PHE A 173 3.51 -6.74 -10.93
CA PHE A 173 4.50 -5.83 -10.39
C PHE A 173 3.89 -4.84 -9.40
N LEU A 174 4.25 -4.95 -8.12
CA LEU A 174 3.84 -4.02 -7.08
C LEU A 174 4.92 -2.94 -6.92
N CYS A 175 4.79 -1.86 -7.69
CA CYS A 175 5.83 -0.85 -7.84
C CYS A 175 6.24 -0.18 -6.53
N GLU A 176 5.29 0.29 -5.72
CA GLU A 176 5.59 0.99 -4.46
C GLU A 176 6.41 0.10 -3.49
N GLU A 177 6.06 -1.18 -3.38
CA GLU A 177 6.78 -2.13 -2.54
C GLU A 177 8.23 -2.30 -3.04
N PHE A 178 8.41 -2.61 -4.33
CA PHE A 178 9.74 -2.81 -4.91
C PHE A 178 10.65 -1.57 -4.72
N PHE A 179 10.11 -0.38 -4.96
CA PHE A 179 10.88 0.85 -4.84
C PHE A 179 11.22 1.19 -3.40
N VAL A 180 10.24 1.14 -2.49
CA VAL A 180 10.44 1.50 -1.07
C VAL A 180 11.35 0.49 -0.37
N SER A 181 11.13 -0.81 -0.58
CA SER A 181 11.86 -1.88 0.12
C SER A 181 13.26 -2.14 -0.47
N HIS A 182 13.45 -1.93 -1.77
CA HIS A 182 14.68 -2.36 -2.46
C HIS A 182 15.36 -1.24 -3.25
N ALA A 183 14.69 -0.66 -4.26
CA ALA A 183 15.38 0.18 -5.24
C ALA A 183 15.86 1.53 -4.67
N ASN A 184 15.08 2.16 -3.78
CA ASN A 184 15.37 3.49 -3.25
C ASN A 184 16.71 3.54 -2.50
N ALA A 185 17.11 2.46 -1.83
CA ALA A 185 18.40 2.41 -1.13
C ALA A 185 19.60 2.60 -2.08
N PHE A 186 19.51 2.09 -3.31
CA PHE A 186 20.55 2.25 -4.33
C PHE A 186 20.56 3.65 -4.94
N VAL A 187 19.37 4.22 -5.19
CA VAL A 187 19.19 5.59 -5.65
C VAL A 187 19.77 6.57 -4.64
N GLU A 188 19.38 6.42 -3.37
CA GLU A 188 19.88 7.22 -2.25
C GLU A 188 21.40 7.15 -2.11
N ARG A 189 21.96 5.94 -2.17
CA ARG A 189 23.41 5.74 -2.08
C ARG A 189 24.12 6.49 -3.19
N THR A 190 23.65 6.36 -4.42
CA THR A 190 24.26 7.03 -5.58
C THR A 190 24.21 8.55 -5.47
N ILE A 191 23.09 9.10 -4.98
CA ILE A 191 22.95 10.53 -4.71
C ILE A 191 23.91 10.98 -3.60
N LYS A 192 23.98 10.25 -2.48
CA LYS A 192 24.86 10.56 -1.34
C LYS A 192 26.34 10.45 -1.70
N GLU A 193 26.72 9.49 -2.54
CA GLU A 193 28.10 9.37 -3.06
C GLU A 193 28.50 10.57 -3.92
N ASN A 194 27.52 11.28 -4.51
CA ASN A 194 27.69 12.45 -5.35
C ASN A 194 28.78 12.28 -6.44
N ASN A 195 28.92 11.06 -6.96
CA ASN A 195 29.85 10.77 -8.04
C ASN A 195 29.24 11.23 -9.38
N PRO A 196 29.85 12.18 -10.12
CA PRO A 196 29.21 12.77 -11.30
C PRO A 196 28.85 11.77 -12.40
N GLN A 197 29.68 10.75 -12.61
CA GLN A 197 29.42 9.71 -13.61
C GLN A 197 28.22 8.84 -13.23
N LYS A 198 28.14 8.42 -11.96
CA LYS A 198 27.01 7.62 -11.47
C LYS A 198 25.72 8.44 -11.44
N MET A 199 25.78 9.70 -11.00
CA MET A 199 24.67 10.65 -11.02
C MET A 199 24.12 10.82 -12.44
N LYS A 200 25.00 11.12 -13.41
CA LYS A 200 24.59 11.24 -14.81
C LYS A 200 23.93 9.98 -15.34
N ARG A 201 24.46 8.79 -15.02
CA ARG A 201 23.87 7.52 -15.46
C ARG A 201 22.49 7.28 -14.85
N LEU A 202 22.33 7.52 -13.55
CA LEU A 202 21.06 7.40 -12.84
C LEU A 202 20.02 8.37 -13.41
N PHE A 203 20.35 9.66 -13.46
CA PHE A 203 19.41 10.68 -13.91
C PHE A 203 19.09 10.59 -15.40
N ASN A 204 19.99 10.09 -16.25
CA ASN A 204 19.64 9.78 -17.64
C ASN A 204 18.51 8.75 -17.74
N VAL A 205 18.51 7.73 -16.88
CA VAL A 205 17.42 6.72 -16.83
C VAL A 205 16.14 7.35 -16.29
N ILE A 206 16.24 8.11 -15.19
CA ILE A 206 15.08 8.75 -14.57
C ILE A 206 14.43 9.74 -15.55
N SER A 207 15.21 10.61 -16.19
CA SER A 207 14.72 11.59 -17.16
C SER A 207 14.13 10.92 -18.40
N GLU A 208 14.76 9.88 -18.94
CA GLU A 208 14.19 9.13 -20.07
C GLU A 208 12.80 8.57 -19.73
N ILE A 209 12.66 7.97 -18.54
CA ILE A 209 11.37 7.43 -18.09
C ILE A 209 10.36 8.54 -17.81
N TYR A 210 10.77 9.64 -17.19
CA TYR A 210 9.87 10.71 -16.80
C TYR A 210 9.28 11.44 -18.01
N GLU A 211 10.12 11.79 -18.99
CA GLU A 211 9.69 12.55 -20.18
C GLU A 211 8.73 11.77 -21.08
N ASP A 212 8.98 10.47 -21.30
CA ASP A 212 8.14 9.62 -22.15
C ASP A 212 7.24 8.66 -21.33
N GLY A 213 7.00 8.98 -20.05
CA GLY A 213 6.29 8.13 -19.09
C GLY A 213 4.82 8.47 -18.90
N THR A 214 4.07 7.52 -18.36
CA THR A 214 2.72 7.78 -17.85
C THR A 214 2.75 8.69 -16.61
N ASN A 215 1.62 9.36 -16.32
CA ASN A 215 1.46 10.13 -15.08
C ASN A 215 1.75 9.29 -13.82
N GLU A 216 1.49 7.98 -13.88
CA GLU A 216 1.78 7.05 -12.79
C GLU A 216 3.29 6.94 -12.52
N VAL A 217 4.11 6.66 -13.55
CA VAL A 217 5.56 6.54 -13.34
C VAL A 217 6.22 7.89 -13.05
N GLN A 218 5.70 8.99 -13.59
CA GLN A 218 6.12 10.34 -13.21
C GLN A 218 5.85 10.63 -11.74
N SER A 219 4.65 10.26 -11.25
CA SER A 219 4.28 10.39 -9.84
C SER A 219 5.15 9.51 -8.95
N LEU A 220 5.40 8.26 -9.35
CA LEU A 220 6.29 7.34 -8.64
C LEU A 220 7.71 7.92 -8.52
N ILE A 221 8.27 8.46 -9.61
CA ILE A 221 9.58 9.11 -9.60
C ILE A 221 9.60 10.31 -8.65
N ALA A 222 8.62 11.21 -8.75
CA ALA A 222 8.62 12.44 -7.96
C ALA A 222 8.33 12.19 -6.48
N VAL A 223 7.36 11.33 -6.16
CA VAL A 223 6.81 11.11 -4.82
C VAL A 223 7.55 10.02 -4.06
N THR A 224 7.81 8.88 -4.70
CA THR A 224 8.37 7.70 -4.03
C THR A 224 9.89 7.63 -4.16
N VAL A 225 10.46 8.00 -5.32
CA VAL A 225 11.90 7.84 -5.56
C VAL A 225 12.71 9.07 -5.17
N LEU A 226 12.39 10.25 -5.71
CA LEU A 226 13.18 11.47 -5.47
C LEU A 226 12.71 12.25 -4.25
N GLY A 227 11.40 12.31 -4.02
CA GLY A 227 10.79 13.06 -2.92
C GLY A 227 11.41 12.79 -1.53
N PRO A 228 11.60 11.52 -1.11
CA PRO A 228 12.19 11.18 0.19
C PRO A 228 13.67 11.54 0.31
N VAL A 229 14.41 11.59 -0.80
CA VAL A 229 15.85 11.86 -0.81
C VAL A 229 16.15 13.36 -0.78
N LEU A 230 15.26 14.17 -1.36
CA LEU A 230 15.41 15.61 -1.52
C LEU A 230 14.93 16.43 -0.30
N GLN A 231 15.06 15.86 0.89
CA GLN A 231 14.69 16.55 2.15
C GLN A 231 15.76 17.54 2.62
N ASP A 232 17.03 17.33 2.24
CA ASP A 232 18.16 18.20 2.57
C ASP A 232 18.44 19.21 1.43
N ALA A 233 18.59 20.49 1.78
CA ALA A 233 18.92 21.55 0.82
C ALA A 233 20.24 21.33 0.08
N ALA A 234 21.26 20.74 0.73
CA ALA A 234 22.54 20.42 0.09
C ALA A 234 22.36 19.32 -0.97
N VAL A 235 21.57 18.29 -0.66
CA VAL A 235 21.25 17.20 -1.60
C VAL A 235 20.42 17.73 -2.78
N VAL A 236 19.50 18.66 -2.53
CA VAL A 236 18.76 19.35 -3.61
C VAL A 236 19.72 20.04 -4.56
N GLN A 237 20.69 20.82 -4.07
CA GLN A 237 21.66 21.51 -4.93
C GLN A 237 22.51 20.55 -5.77
N GLN A 238 22.85 19.37 -5.22
CA GLN A 238 23.59 18.33 -5.95
C GLN A 238 22.78 17.70 -7.07
N VAL A 239 21.47 17.51 -6.85
CA VAL A 239 20.57 16.83 -7.80
C VAL A 239 20.06 17.78 -8.90
N MET A 240 19.82 19.05 -8.58
CA MET A 240 19.23 20.04 -9.51
C MET A 240 19.86 20.07 -10.91
N PRO A 241 21.20 20.03 -11.09
CA PRO A 241 21.83 20.06 -12.42
C PRO A 241 21.51 18.84 -13.30
N TYR A 242 20.98 17.76 -12.72
CA TYR A 242 20.65 16.52 -13.42
C TYR A 242 19.15 16.36 -13.70
N LEU A 243 18.31 17.26 -13.18
CA LEU A 243 16.88 17.27 -13.46
C LEU A 243 16.61 17.98 -14.79
N THR A 244 15.64 17.49 -15.56
CA THR A 244 15.13 18.21 -16.73
C THR A 244 14.18 19.33 -16.30
N ASP A 245 13.91 20.27 -17.22
CA ASP A 245 12.99 21.39 -16.97
C ASP A 245 11.58 20.91 -16.54
N SER A 246 11.10 19.81 -17.15
CA SER A 246 9.79 19.22 -16.83
C SER A 246 9.76 18.54 -15.45
N MET A 247 10.91 18.12 -14.93
CA MET A 247 11.05 17.45 -13.64
C MET A 247 11.25 18.45 -12.50
N LEU A 248 11.96 19.55 -12.75
CA LEU A 248 12.50 20.41 -11.70
C LEU A 248 11.41 20.93 -10.75
N GLU A 249 10.39 21.60 -11.28
CA GLU A 249 9.33 22.17 -10.45
C GLU A 249 8.48 21.09 -9.74
N PRO A 250 7.95 20.05 -10.43
CA PRO A 250 7.17 19.00 -9.78
C PRO A 250 7.93 18.28 -8.65
N VAL A 251 9.18 17.91 -8.90
CA VAL A 251 10.01 17.18 -7.92
C VAL A 251 10.28 18.05 -6.69
N LEU A 252 10.63 19.33 -6.87
CA LEU A 252 10.88 20.25 -5.76
C LEU A 252 9.60 20.57 -4.97
N ALA A 253 8.45 20.68 -5.64
CA ALA A 253 7.16 20.88 -4.99
C ALA A 253 6.79 19.69 -4.09
N VAL A 254 6.99 18.46 -4.58
CA VAL A 254 6.77 17.23 -3.80
C VAL A 254 7.73 17.15 -2.62
N ALA A 255 9.03 17.39 -2.83
CA ALA A 255 10.01 17.40 -1.74
C ALA A 255 9.67 18.44 -0.66
N LYS A 256 9.20 19.63 -1.06
CA LYS A 256 8.70 20.67 -0.13
C LYS A 256 7.46 20.21 0.65
N LYS A 257 6.52 19.51 0.01
CA LYS A 257 5.32 18.97 0.66
C LYS A 257 5.69 17.90 1.69
N LEU A 258 6.56 16.97 1.32
CA LEU A 258 7.03 15.90 2.21
C LEU A 258 7.78 16.45 3.43
N ARG A 259 8.58 17.52 3.26
CA ARG A 259 9.21 18.21 4.39
C ARG A 259 8.21 18.77 5.40
N LYS A 260 7.05 19.25 4.91
CA LYS A 260 6.04 19.92 5.73
C LYS A 260 5.00 18.98 6.35
N SER A 261 4.68 17.85 5.72
CA SER A 261 3.64 16.92 6.19
C SER A 261 4.26 15.64 6.76
N ARG A 262 4.02 15.39 8.05
CA ARG A 262 4.40 14.13 8.70
C ARG A 262 3.56 12.99 8.16
N SER A 263 2.25 13.17 8.00
CA SER A 263 1.36 12.15 7.39
C SER A 263 1.81 11.72 6.00
N ALA A 264 2.17 12.67 5.13
CA ALA A 264 2.62 12.34 3.77
C ALA A 264 3.89 11.47 3.77
N ARG A 265 4.83 11.75 4.68
CA ARG A 265 6.03 10.91 4.86
C ARG A 265 5.70 9.53 5.41
N LEU A 266 4.80 9.46 6.40
CA LEU A 266 4.39 8.19 7.00
C LEU A 266 3.62 7.30 6.03
N ARG A 267 2.78 7.88 5.14
CA ARG A 267 2.08 7.14 4.06
C ARG A 267 3.03 6.56 3.03
N LEU A 268 4.12 7.26 2.72
CA LEU A 268 5.16 6.72 1.83
C LEU A 268 5.92 5.56 2.46
N GLN A 269 6.23 5.65 3.76
CA GLN A 269 6.92 4.57 4.48
C GLN A 269 6.01 3.38 4.80
N ASN A 270 4.70 3.60 4.85
CA ASN A 270 3.69 2.59 5.18
C ASN A 270 2.57 2.68 4.12
N PRO A 271 2.85 2.27 2.88
CA PRO A 271 1.84 2.29 1.84
C PRO A 271 0.66 1.39 2.25
N PRO A 272 -0.58 1.72 1.83
CA PRO A 272 -1.74 0.87 2.09
C PRO A 272 -1.47 -0.57 1.61
N LYS A 273 -1.99 -1.57 2.33
CA LYS A 273 -1.83 -2.97 1.93
C LYS A 273 -2.36 -3.19 0.52
N TYR A 274 -1.57 -3.88 -0.29
CA TYR A 274 -1.97 -4.24 -1.64
C TYR A 274 -3.25 -5.09 -1.64
N LYS A 275 -4.25 -4.67 -2.42
CA LYS A 275 -5.47 -5.44 -2.67
C LYS A 275 -5.47 -5.89 -4.12
N PRO A 276 -5.32 -7.20 -4.41
CA PRO A 276 -5.34 -7.68 -5.78
C PRO A 276 -6.67 -7.31 -6.46
N PRO A 277 -6.65 -6.90 -7.75
CA PRO A 277 -7.84 -6.48 -8.45
C PRO A 277 -8.90 -7.58 -8.42
N LYS A 278 -10.12 -7.22 -8.00
CA LYS A 278 -11.26 -8.15 -7.97
C LYS A 278 -11.41 -8.76 -9.38
N PRO A 279 -11.52 -10.09 -9.52
CA PRO A 279 -11.74 -10.70 -10.83
C PRO A 279 -12.94 -10.02 -11.48
N LYS A 280 -12.74 -9.48 -12.68
CA LYS A 280 -13.81 -8.80 -13.43
C LYS A 280 -14.99 -9.77 -13.52
N LYS A 281 -16.14 -9.38 -12.96
CA LYS A 281 -17.37 -10.13 -13.22
C LYS A 281 -17.59 -10.13 -14.73
N PRO A 282 -17.89 -11.29 -15.35
CA PRO A 282 -18.09 -11.34 -16.79
C PRO A 282 -19.18 -10.33 -17.17
N GLY A 283 -18.89 -9.54 -18.21
CA GLY A 283 -19.80 -8.50 -18.68
C GLY A 283 -21.14 -9.12 -19.11
N LEU A 284 -22.21 -8.33 -19.11
CA LEU A 284 -23.55 -8.80 -19.52
C LEU A 284 -23.50 -9.54 -20.88
N MET A 285 -22.67 -9.07 -21.81
CA MET A 285 -22.48 -9.66 -23.13
C MET A 285 -21.78 -11.02 -23.10
N GLU A 286 -20.84 -11.24 -22.18
CA GLU A 286 -20.15 -12.51 -21.97
C GLU A 286 -21.08 -13.55 -21.31
N ARG A 287 -21.99 -13.08 -20.45
CA ARG A 287 -23.08 -13.91 -19.88
C ARG A 287 -24.16 -14.25 -20.90
N LEU A 288 -24.41 -13.38 -21.89
CA LEU A 288 -25.36 -13.62 -22.97
C LEU A 288 -24.78 -14.54 -24.07
N MET A 289 -23.49 -14.45 -24.35
CA MET A 289 -22.80 -15.27 -25.35
C MET A 289 -22.44 -16.68 -24.84
N GLY A 290 -22.31 -16.87 -23.52
CA GLY A 290 -22.06 -18.18 -22.91
C GLY A 290 -23.27 -19.12 -22.80
N GLY A 291 -24.44 -18.73 -23.32
CA GLY A 291 -25.71 -19.44 -23.18
C GLY A 291 -26.26 -20.09 -24.46
N GLY A 292 -25.42 -20.37 -25.46
CA GLY A 292 -25.91 -20.83 -26.77
C GLY A 292 -25.01 -21.81 -27.51
N THR A 293 -24.99 -23.07 -27.09
CA THR A 293 -24.77 -24.19 -28.01
C THR A 293 -25.85 -25.24 -27.77
N PRO A 294 -26.93 -25.25 -28.57
CA PRO A 294 -27.77 -26.44 -28.73
C PRO A 294 -26.94 -27.45 -29.53
N GLY A 295 -26.66 -28.61 -28.93
CA GLY A 295 -26.04 -29.72 -29.62
C GLY A 295 -26.83 -30.10 -30.87
N MET A 296 -26.16 -30.19 -32.01
CA MET A 296 -26.73 -30.90 -33.15
C MET A 296 -26.61 -32.41 -32.89
N PRO A 297 -27.70 -33.18 -33.01
CA PRO A 297 -27.62 -34.62 -33.08
C PRO A 297 -26.98 -35.03 -34.42
N MET A 298 -25.99 -35.91 -34.33
CA MET A 298 -25.36 -36.56 -35.48
C MET A 298 -26.37 -37.46 -36.20
N GLN A 299 -26.63 -37.19 -37.47
CA GLN A 299 -26.99 -38.18 -38.50
C GLN A 299 -26.31 -37.82 -39.81
#